data_AF-A0A6V7JHS6-F1
#
_entry.id   AF-A0A6V7JHS6-F1
#
_cell.length_a   1.000
_cell.length_b   1.000
_cell.length_c   1.000
_cell.angle_alpha   90.00
_cell.angle_beta   90.00
_cell.angle_gamma   90.00
#
_symmetry.space_group_name_H-M   'P 1'
#
loop_
_entity.id
_entity.type
_entity.pdbx_description
1 polymer ?
#
loop_
_entity_poly.entity_id
_entity_poly.type
_entity_poly.pdbx_seq_one_letter_code
_entity_poly.pdbx_strand_id
1 'polypeptide(L)'
;PTQVQLVKREHFNRWYKISPYYCALTLSSVPLQLFLSLIYLFLVYIIVDQPLELFRILMFFSTCIVCSFIAESLGLAIGSVLSIV
;
A
#
# COMPACT_ATOMS: atom_id res chain seq x y z
N PRO A 1 -16.99 -8.07 -1.74
CA PRO A 1 -18.34 -7.71 -2.24
C PRO A 1 -19.21 -6.91 -1.23
N THR A 2 -19.19 -7.23 0.07
CA THR A 2 -20.08 -6.61 1.08
C THR A 2 -19.75 -5.14 1.36
N GLN A 3 -18.48 -4.79 1.55
CA GLN A 3 -18.06 -3.40 1.79
C GLN A 3 -18.34 -2.49 0.58
N VAL A 4 -18.11 -2.99 -0.64
CA VAL A 4 -18.35 -2.22 -1.88
C VAL A 4 -19.84 -1.93 -2.07
N GLN A 5 -20.72 -2.89 -1.77
CA GLN A 5 -22.17 -2.69 -1.84
C GLN A 5 -22.67 -1.70 -0.77
N LEU A 6 -22.08 -1.72 0.42
CA LEU A 6 -22.40 -0.78 1.50
C LEU A 6 -22.04 0.66 1.09
N VAL A 7 -20.82 0.87 0.59
CA VAL A 7 -20.33 2.18 0.13
C VAL A 7 -21.18 2.72 -1.01
N LYS A 8 -21.60 1.87 -1.95
CA LYS A 8 -22.49 2.26 -3.04
C LYS A 8 -23.82 2.79 -2.52
N ARG A 9 -24.37 2.17 -1.46
CA ARG A 9 -25.62 2.61 -0.82
C ARG A 9 -25.45 3.91 -0.04
N GLU A 10 -24.35 4.05 0.71
CA GLU A 10 -24.03 5.27 1.46
C GLU A 10 -23.74 6.47 0.56
N HIS A 11 -23.09 6.23 -0.58
CA HIS A 11 -22.86 7.24 -1.59
C HIS A 11 -24.15 7.68 -2.29
N PHE A 12 -25.02 6.74 -2.67
CA PHE A 12 -26.32 7.04 -3.27
C PHE A 12 -27.22 7.84 -2.33
N ASN A 13 -27.12 7.57 -1.02
CA ASN A 13 -27.81 8.33 0.02
C ASN A 13 -27.11 9.65 0.42
N ARG A 14 -26.02 10.02 -0.26
CA ARG A 14 -25.19 11.22 -0.02
C ARG A 14 -24.66 11.37 1.42
N TRP A 15 -24.58 10.28 2.18
CA TRP A 15 -24.04 10.29 3.54
C TRP A 15 -22.52 10.47 3.54
N TYR A 16 -21.83 9.87 2.57
CA TYR A 16 -20.38 10.02 2.42
C TYR A 16 -19.96 10.29 0.98
N LYS A 17 -18.95 11.15 0.83
CA LYS A 17 -18.23 11.34 -0.43
C LYS A 17 -17.28 10.15 -0.62
N ILE A 18 -17.09 9.73 -1.87
CA ILE A 18 -16.22 8.61 -2.23
C ILE A 18 -14.73 8.92 -1.96
N SER A 19 -14.31 10.18 -2.12
CA SER A 19 -12.92 10.62 -1.91
C SER A 19 -12.37 10.37 -0.49
N PRO A 20 -13.01 10.81 0.61
CA PRO A 20 -12.52 10.54 1.96
C PRO A 20 -12.55 9.05 2.31
N TYR A 21 -13.46 8.26 1.74
CA TYR A 21 -13.49 6.81 1.92
C TYR A 21 -12.24 6.15 1.34
N TYR A 22 -11.88 6.46 0.08
CA TYR A 22 -10.65 5.92 -0.51
C TYR A 22 -9.39 6.43 0.20
N CYS A 23 -9.39 7.69 0.64
CA CYS A 23 -8.27 8.23 1.43
C CYS A 23 -8.09 7.46 2.76
N ALA A 24 -9.19 7.20 3.48
CA ALA A 24 -9.15 6.40 4.71
C ALA A 24 -8.71 4.96 4.45
N LEU A 25 -9.18 4.35 3.36
CA LEU A 25 -8.78 3.00 2.96
C LEU A 25 -7.27 2.94 2.69
N THR A 26 -6.73 3.84 1.88
CA THR A 26 -5.29 3.91 1.60
C THR A 26 -4.49 4.18 2.88
N LEU A 27 -4.93 5.12 3.71
CA LEU A 27 -4.23 5.46 4.96
C LEU A 27 -4.24 4.30 5.96
N SER A 28 -5.25 3.45 5.95
CA SER A 28 -5.31 2.25 6.80
C SER A 28 -4.34 1.15 6.37
N SER A 29 -4.03 1.05 5.07
CA SER A 29 -3.13 0.03 4.52
C SER A 29 -1.65 0.41 4.62
N VAL A 30 -1.33 1.70 4.53
CA VAL A 30 0.06 2.21 4.53
C VAL A 30 0.89 1.75 5.75
N PRO A 31 0.40 1.82 7.00
CA PRO A 31 1.18 1.41 8.16
C PRO A 31 1.54 -0.08 8.13
N LEU A 32 0.58 -0.93 7.75
CA LEU A 32 0.78 -2.37 7.65
C LEU A 32 1.79 -2.70 6.55
N GLN A 33 1.66 -2.04 5.39
CA GLN A 33 2.59 -2.23 4.28
C GLN A 33 4.02 -1.82 4.65
N LEU A 34 4.20 -0.64 5.27
CA LEU A 34 5.51 -0.19 5.72
C LEU A 34 6.14 -1.16 6.72
N PHE A 35 5.36 -1.62 7.71
CA PHE A 35 5.85 -2.55 8.71
C PHE A 35 6.33 -3.87 8.08
N LEU A 36 5.53 -4.46 7.20
CA LEU A 36 5.88 -5.71 6.51
C LEU A 36 7.08 -5.53 5.57
N SER A 37 7.13 -4.42 4.81
CA SER A 37 8.25 -4.10 3.92
C SER A 37 9.55 -3.91 4.71
N LEU A 38 9.51 -3.25 5.88
CA LEU A 38 10.70 -3.07 6.72
C LEU A 38 11.25 -4.41 7.25
N ILE A 39 10.37 -5.32 7.70
CA ILE A 39 10.79 -6.66 8.14
C ILE A 39 11.45 -7.42 6.99
N TYR A 40 10.82 -7.40 5.81
CA TYR A 40 11.36 -8.06 4.62
C TYR A 40 12.72 -7.50 4.22
N LEU A 41 12.86 -6.17 4.13
CA LEU A 41 14.11 -5.52 3.73
C LEU A 41 15.22 -5.76 4.74
N PHE A 42 14.91 -5.78 6.04
CA PHE A 42 15.87 -6.10 7.08
C PHE A 42 16.43 -7.51 6.93
N LEU A 43 15.57 -8.50 6.70
CA LEU A 43 16.00 -9.88 6.46
C LEU A 43 16.87 -10.02 5.21
N VAL A 44 16.43 -9.43 4.09
CA VAL A 44 17.18 -9.47 2.82
C VAL A 44 18.55 -8.82 2.97
N TYR A 45 18.64 -7.69 3.69
CA TYR A 45 19.90 -6.98 3.89
C TYR A 45 20.94 -7.84 4.62
N ILE A 46 20.51 -8.60 5.63
CA ILE A 46 21.37 -9.55 6.37
C ILE A 46 21.76 -10.73 5.48
N ILE A 47 20.84 -11.28 4.68
CA ILE A 47 21.11 -12.44 3.82
C ILE A 47 22.15 -12.11 2.73
N VAL A 48 22.10 -10.89 2.18
CA VAL A 48 22.99 -10.44 1.10
C VAL A 48 24.35 -9.95 1.63
N ASP A 49 24.53 -9.90 2.95
CA ASP A 49 25.76 -9.43 3.61
C ASP A 49 26.21 -8.03 3.15
N GLN A 50 25.25 -7.11 3.02
CA GLN A 50 25.56 -5.74 2.60
C GLN A 50 26.26 -4.94 3.72
N PRO A 51 27.18 -4.03 3.37
CA PRO A 51 28.00 -3.30 4.33
C PRO A 51 27.16 -2.37 5.21
N LEU A 52 27.24 -2.54 6.54
CA LEU A 52 26.45 -1.88 7.59
C LEU A 52 26.72 -0.37 7.76
N GLU A 53 26.68 0.40 6.68
CA GLU A 53 26.73 1.85 6.69
C GLU A 53 25.31 2.41 6.65
N LEU A 54 24.91 3.15 7.69
CA LEU A 54 23.55 3.72 7.85
C LEU A 54 23.07 4.49 6.62
N PHE A 55 23.96 5.26 5.98
CA PHE A 55 23.64 6.02 4.78
C PHE A 55 23.23 5.11 3.60
N ARG A 56 23.95 4.00 3.39
CA ARG A 56 23.66 3.04 2.33
C ARG A 56 22.39 2.24 2.60
N ILE A 57 22.19 1.82 3.86
CA ILE A 57 20.96 1.16 4.30
C ILE A 57 19.76 2.06 4.00
N LEU A 58 19.82 3.33 4.40
CA LEU A 58 18.71 4.25 4.23
C LEU A 58 18.35 4.48 2.76
N MET A 59 19.35 4.63 1.87
CA MET A 59 19.12 4.74 0.42
C MET A 59 18.48 3.49 -0.20
N PHE A 60 18.94 2.31 0.22
CA PHE A 60 18.36 1.04 -0.25
C PHE A 60 16.91 0.90 0.22
N PHE A 61 16.67 1.08 1.52
CA PHE A 61 15.36 0.96 2.13
C PHE A 61 14.36 1.95 1.53
N SER A 62 14.74 3.23 1.37
CA SER A 62 13.85 4.25 0.79
C SER A 62 13.44 3.90 -0.64
N THR A 63 14.38 3.43 -1.46
CA THR A 63 14.12 3.07 -2.86
C THR A 63 13.16 1.88 -2.96
N CYS A 64 13.37 0.85 -2.13
CA CYS A 64 12.51 -0.33 -2.11
C CYS A 64 11.09 -0.02 -1.58
N ILE A 65 10.97 0.86 -0.59
CA ILE A 65 9.66 1.31 -0.08
C ILE A 65 8.88 2.04 -1.16
N VAL A 66 9.51 2.96 -1.89
CA VAL A 66 8.88 3.67 -3.02
C VAL A 66 8.45 2.68 -4.12
N CYS A 67 9.30 1.71 -4.45
CA CYS A 67 8.96 0.67 -5.42
C CYS A 67 7.74 -0.17 -4.97
N SER A 68 7.66 -0.48 -3.68
CA SER A 68 6.51 -1.22 -3.10
C SER A 68 5.21 -0.41 -3.21
N PHE A 69 5.24 0.89 -2.95
CA PHE A 69 4.06 1.76 -3.15
C PHE A 69 3.63 1.85 -4.61
N ILE A 70 4.58 1.91 -5.55
CA ILE A 70 4.26 1.89 -6.97
C ILE A 70 3.56 0.57 -7.34
N ALA A 71 4.09 -0.57 -6.87
CA ALA A 71 3.49 -1.88 -7.12
C ALA A 71 2.07 -2.00 -6.52
N GLU A 72 1.84 -1.53 -5.30
CA GLU A 72 0.52 -1.49 -4.68
C GLU A 72 -0.46 -0.63 -5.50
N SER A 73 -0.04 0.57 -5.91
CA SER A 73 -0.88 1.47 -6.70
C SER A 73 -1.28 0.86 -8.05
N LEU A 74 -0.36 0.15 -8.70
CA LEU A 74 -0.61 -0.56 -9.94
C LEU A 74 -1.56 -1.74 -9.70
N GLY A 75 -1.39 -2.50 -8.61
CA GLY A 75 -2.30 -3.57 -8.22
C GLY A 75 -3.73 -3.08 -8.00
N LEU A 76 -3.90 -1.94 -7.34
CA LEU A 76 -5.20 -1.29 -7.15
C LEU A 76 -5.81 -0.81 -8.48
N ALA A 77 -4.99 -0.21 -9.37
CA ALA A 77 -5.44 0.23 -10.68
C ALA A 77 -5.93 -0.95 -11.52
N ILE A 78 -5.13 -2.01 -11.63
CA ILE A 78 -5.49 -3.22 -12.37
C ILE A 78 -6.71 -3.89 -11.74
N GLY A 79 -6.77 -4.01 -10.41
CA GLY A 79 -7.91 -4.58 -9.69
C GLY A 79 -9.21 -3.80 -9.91
N SER A 80 -9.14 -2.47 -10.05
CA SER A 80 -10.30 -1.64 -10.38
C SER A 80 -10.79 -1.78 -11.82
N VAL A 81 -9.87 -2.01 -12.77
CA VAL A 81 -10.22 -2.22 -14.19
C VAL A 81 -10.80 -3.61 -14.40
N LEU A 82 -10.24 -4.62 -13.72
CA LEU A 82 -10.64 -6.02 -13.84
C LEU A 82 -11.82 -6.40 -12.96
N SER A 83 -12.34 -5.52 -12.09
CA SER A 83 -13.57 -5.74 -11.33
C SER A 83 -14.80 -5.60 -12.23
N ILE A 84 -14.90 -6.51 -13.21
CA ILE A 84 -16.12 -6.86 -13.92
C ILE A 84 -16.73 -8.02 -13.13
N VAL A 85 -17.95 -7.77 -12.61
CA VAL A 85 -18.80 -8.60 -11.72
C VAL A 85 -18.74 -8.21 -10.25
#